data_AF-A0A821WXL9-F1
#
_entry.id   AF-A0A821WXL9-F1
#
_cell.length_a   1.000
_cell.length_b   1.000
_cell.length_c   1.000
_cell.angle_alpha   90.00
_cell.angle_beta   90.00
_cell.angle_gamma   90.00
#
_symmetry.space_group_name_H-M   'P 1'
#
loop_
_entity.id
_entity.type
_entity.pdbx_description
1 polymer ?
#
loop_
_entity_poly.entity_id
_entity_poly.type
_entity_poly.pdbx_seq_one_letter_code
_entity_poly.pdbx_strand_id
1 'polypeptide(L)'
;MDFSDEFMNNCWRTFISPSVSMTFRQAAISYLCSLIARAKYITTRSVLNITQLMVDWLHAYVGTTEKNSGNANPNRHLPFYAICQAVLYIFIYRHHEIARLPDGIEIVSKWRLNHIIASELNPLKYCLPAITLRFAQLARNYQIVFCYSIIETNNRYSLPESFATNGHYNDNLAIIPSNILYSYFPFDPYVLKRSSIFIRPIYNDYRDENDDITITKDSEDNHEQNIDDCDDVLTSMMMSTTPGSFDPIDQMSSLSTSFKNSRNPPSILPFGRSPGFRNI
;
A
#
# COMPACT_ATOMS: atom_id res chain seq x y z
N MET A 1 6.12 23.18 -18.80
CA MET A 1 6.35 22.14 -17.79
C MET A 1 4.97 21.69 -17.35
N ASP A 2 4.65 20.42 -17.55
CA ASP A 2 3.31 19.92 -17.27
C ASP A 2 3.05 19.95 -15.76
N PHE A 3 1.83 20.31 -15.36
CA PHE A 3 1.44 20.46 -13.95
C PHE A 3 1.78 19.23 -13.09
N SER A 4 1.66 18.03 -13.66
CA SER A 4 2.02 16.78 -13.00
C SER A 4 3.51 16.71 -12.63
N ASP A 5 4.40 17.19 -13.49
CA ASP A 5 5.83 17.12 -13.25
C ASP A 5 6.23 18.05 -12.11
N GLU A 6 5.65 19.25 -12.07
CA GLU A 6 5.87 20.19 -10.97
C GLU A 6 5.33 19.64 -9.64
N PHE A 7 4.14 19.04 -9.66
CA PHE A 7 3.58 18.38 -8.48
C PHE A 7 4.50 17.25 -7.97
N MET A 8 4.94 16.35 -8.86
CA MET A 8 5.84 15.25 -8.51
C MET A 8 7.17 15.76 -7.95
N ASN A 9 7.75 16.77 -8.58
CA ASN A 9 8.98 17.42 -8.13
C ASN A 9 8.82 18.05 -6.74
N ASN A 10 7.71 18.75 -6.50
CA ASN A 10 7.44 19.35 -5.19
C ASN A 10 7.29 18.29 -4.09
N CYS A 11 6.57 17.18 -4.37
CA CYS A 11 6.47 16.06 -3.44
C CYS A 11 7.84 15.44 -3.14
N TRP A 12 8.66 15.19 -4.18
CA TRP A 12 10.00 14.65 -4.02
C TRP A 12 10.90 15.58 -3.19
N ARG A 13 10.92 16.87 -3.50
CA ARG A 13 11.69 17.89 -2.74
C ARG A 13 11.27 17.96 -1.28
N THR A 14 9.96 17.89 -1.02
CA THR A 14 9.42 17.84 0.34
C THR A 14 9.88 16.58 1.07
N PHE A 15 9.87 15.42 0.40
CA PHE A 15 10.31 14.15 0.98
C PHE A 15 11.81 14.11 1.30
N ILE A 16 12.69 14.62 0.43
CA ILE A 16 14.14 14.56 0.67
C ILE A 16 14.63 15.61 1.67
N SER A 17 13.87 16.70 1.88
CA SER A 17 14.30 17.80 2.73
C SER A 17 14.37 17.40 4.21
N PRO A 18 15.54 17.48 4.86
CA PRO A 18 15.68 17.18 6.30
C PRO A 18 14.99 18.21 7.21
N SER A 19 14.71 19.42 6.70
CA SER A 19 14.02 20.47 7.47
C SER A 19 12.52 20.22 7.64
N VAL A 20 11.96 19.30 6.84
CA VAL A 20 10.55 18.94 6.88
C VAL A 20 10.36 17.79 7.88
N SER A 21 9.29 17.86 8.69
CA SER A 21 8.98 16.79 9.66
C SER A 21 8.78 15.43 8.96
N MET A 22 9.09 14.34 9.66
CA MET A 22 8.94 12.97 9.12
C MET A 22 7.51 12.69 8.64
N THR A 23 6.48 13.18 9.35
CA THR A 23 5.07 13.04 8.98
C THR A 23 4.76 13.69 7.64
N PHE A 24 5.24 14.92 7.41
CA PHE A 24 5.04 15.61 6.13
C PHE A 24 5.83 14.96 5.00
N ARG A 25 7.04 14.45 5.28
CA ARG A 25 7.83 13.68 4.30
C ARG A 25 7.09 12.40 3.90
N GLN A 26 6.55 11.66 4.87
CA GLN A 26 5.72 10.48 4.62
C GLN A 26 4.47 10.82 3.81
N ALA A 27 3.75 11.89 4.14
CA ALA A 27 2.60 12.33 3.35
C ALA A 27 3.02 12.66 1.90
N ALA A 28 4.12 13.38 1.72
CA ALA A 28 4.62 13.76 0.40
C ALA A 28 4.96 12.54 -0.47
N ILE A 29 5.61 11.51 0.09
CA ILE A 29 5.90 10.29 -0.67
C ILE A 29 4.64 9.46 -0.94
N SER A 30 3.65 9.44 -0.04
CA SER A 30 2.34 8.83 -0.28
C SER A 30 1.59 9.48 -1.45
N TYR A 31 1.57 10.82 -1.52
CA TYR A 31 0.99 11.54 -2.67
C TYR A 31 1.74 11.21 -3.97
N LEU A 32 3.07 11.24 -3.93
CA LEU A 32 3.90 10.94 -5.10
C LEU A 32 3.66 9.53 -5.63
N CYS A 33 3.74 8.52 -4.76
CA CYS A 33 3.62 7.12 -5.18
C CYS A 33 2.20 6.78 -5.64
N SER A 34 1.19 7.32 -4.97
CA SER A 34 -0.20 7.09 -5.34
C SER A 34 -0.52 7.73 -6.69
N LEU A 35 0.04 8.90 -7.01
CA LEU A 35 -0.11 9.50 -8.34
C LEU A 35 0.57 8.64 -9.42
N ILE A 36 1.83 8.24 -9.19
CA ILE A 36 2.61 7.43 -10.13
C ILE A 36 1.93 6.09 -10.41
N ALA A 37 1.38 5.43 -9.39
CA ALA A 37 0.68 4.16 -9.52
C ALA A 37 -0.65 4.29 -10.30
N ARG A 38 -1.37 5.40 -10.11
CA ARG A 38 -2.76 5.56 -10.56
C ARG A 38 -2.94 6.40 -11.83
N ALA A 39 -1.97 7.20 -12.24
CA ALA A 39 -2.09 8.05 -13.41
C ALA A 39 -1.70 7.32 -14.71
N LYS A 40 -2.68 7.06 -15.58
CA LYS A 40 -2.47 6.42 -16.91
C LYS A 40 -1.64 7.27 -17.87
N TYR A 41 -1.68 8.59 -17.73
CA TYR A 41 -0.94 9.50 -18.61
C TYR A 41 0.56 9.55 -18.32
N ILE A 42 1.01 9.03 -17.17
CA ILE A 42 2.44 8.92 -16.85
C ILE A 42 2.98 7.70 -17.58
N THR A 43 3.96 7.92 -18.46
CA THR A 43 4.56 6.83 -19.25
C THR A 43 5.28 5.82 -18.35
N THR A 44 5.27 4.54 -18.73
CA THR A 44 5.96 3.46 -18.00
C THR A 44 7.46 3.74 -17.84
N ARG A 45 8.10 4.41 -18.80
CA ARG A 45 9.52 4.81 -18.69
C ARG A 45 9.72 5.89 -17.61
N SER A 46 8.82 6.86 -17.52
CA SER A 46 8.83 7.85 -16.43
C SER A 46 8.63 7.20 -15.07
N VAL A 47 7.71 6.23 -14.96
CA VAL A 47 7.51 5.43 -13.74
C VAL A 47 8.82 4.76 -13.31
N LEU A 48 9.51 4.06 -14.22
CA LEU A 48 10.77 3.40 -13.93
C LEU A 48 11.85 4.40 -13.48
N ASN A 49 12.00 5.54 -14.18
CA ASN A 49 12.99 6.55 -13.84
C ASN A 49 12.77 7.18 -12.46
N ILE A 50 11.51 7.53 -12.13
CA ILE A 50 11.18 8.11 -10.83
C ILE A 50 11.34 7.06 -9.72
N THR A 51 10.97 5.80 -9.98
CA THR A 51 11.15 4.71 -9.00
C THR A 51 12.63 4.39 -8.78
N GLN A 52 13.47 4.46 -9.83
CA GLN A 52 14.92 4.35 -9.69
C GLN A 52 15.48 5.42 -8.74
N LEU A 53 15.03 6.67 -8.87
CA LEU A 53 15.44 7.75 -7.97
C LEU A 53 15.07 7.45 -6.50
N MET A 54 13.90 6.83 -6.27
CA MET A 54 13.49 6.38 -4.93
C MET A 54 14.40 5.25 -4.41
N VAL A 55 14.73 4.28 -5.26
CA VAL A 55 15.63 3.16 -4.95
C VAL A 55 17.05 3.63 -4.65
N ASP A 56 17.57 4.58 -5.41
CA ASP A 56 18.90 5.15 -5.16
C ASP A 56 18.97 5.83 -3.80
N TRP A 57 17.91 6.55 -3.42
CA TRP A 57 17.79 7.13 -2.08
C TRP A 57 17.75 6.04 -0.99
N LEU A 58 17.03 4.93 -1.22
CA LEU A 58 16.98 3.79 -0.30
C LEU A 58 18.36 3.17 -0.07
N HIS A 59 19.13 2.92 -1.14
CA HIS A 59 20.49 2.38 -1.01
C HIS A 59 21.42 3.32 -0.24
N ALA A 60 21.35 4.62 -0.52
CA ALA A 60 22.12 5.62 0.22
C ALA A 60 21.75 5.64 1.72
N TYR A 61 20.46 5.47 2.04
CA TYR A 61 19.98 5.41 3.42
C TYR A 61 20.49 4.16 4.16
N VAL A 62 20.38 2.98 3.53
CA VAL A 62 20.87 1.71 4.10
C VAL A 62 22.37 1.81 4.38
N GLY A 63 23.17 2.22 3.39
CA GLY A 63 24.63 2.33 3.55
C GLY A 63 25.10 3.37 4.57
N THR A 64 24.25 4.35 4.93
CA THR A 64 24.53 5.31 6.01
C THR A 64 24.15 4.74 7.38
N THR A 65 23.08 3.94 7.43
CA THR A 65 22.54 3.41 8.69
C THR A 65 23.35 2.22 9.19
N GLU A 66 23.80 1.33 8.31
CA GLU A 66 24.67 0.20 8.67
C GLU A 66 25.99 0.63 9.31
N LYS A 67 26.49 1.82 8.97
CA LYS A 67 27.71 2.41 9.57
C LYS A 67 27.49 2.99 10.96
N ASN A 68 26.25 3.37 11.28
CA ASN A 68 25.87 4.03 12.51
C ASN A 68 25.04 3.04 13.33
N SER A 69 25.69 2.22 14.16
CA SER A 69 25.16 1.05 14.90
C SER A 69 24.03 1.33 15.93
N GLY A 70 23.08 2.21 15.61
CA GLY A 70 21.98 2.67 16.45
C GLY A 70 20.61 2.34 15.86
N ASN A 71 20.34 1.06 15.62
CA ASN A 71 19.14 0.55 14.92
C ASN A 71 17.94 0.25 15.85
N ALA A 72 17.96 0.73 17.10
CA ALA A 72 17.02 0.27 18.11
C ALA A 72 15.60 0.88 18.01
N ASN A 73 15.41 2.04 17.36
CA ASN A 73 14.09 2.70 17.32
C ASN A 73 13.54 2.86 15.89
N PRO A 74 12.52 2.07 15.49
CA PRO A 74 11.95 2.12 14.15
C PRO A 74 11.31 3.47 13.81
N ASN A 75 10.86 4.25 14.80
CA ASN A 75 10.25 5.57 14.57
C ASN A 75 11.25 6.58 13.96
N ARG A 76 12.56 6.35 14.12
CA ARG A 76 13.61 7.18 13.49
C ARG A 76 13.75 6.95 11.99
N HIS A 77 13.27 5.81 11.50
CA HIS A 77 13.40 5.36 10.12
C HIS A 77 12.08 5.50 9.35
N LEU A 78 11.12 6.29 9.87
CA LEU A 78 9.80 6.45 9.27
C LEU A 78 9.82 6.85 7.78
N PRO A 79 10.64 7.83 7.33
CA PRO A 79 10.74 8.14 5.90
C PRO A 79 11.29 6.98 5.05
N PHE A 80 12.18 6.16 5.61
CA PHE A 80 12.71 4.97 4.94
C PHE A 80 11.64 3.90 4.72
N TYR A 81 10.85 3.60 5.75
CA TYR A 81 9.72 2.67 5.61
C TYR A 81 8.66 3.20 4.64
N ALA A 82 8.38 4.50 4.66
CA ALA A 82 7.40 5.12 3.78
C ALA A 82 7.79 5.02 2.29
N ILE A 83 9.07 5.28 1.96
CA ILE A 83 9.53 5.17 0.57
C ILE A 83 9.74 3.72 0.13
N CYS A 84 10.10 2.80 1.03
CA CYS A 84 10.04 1.36 0.75
C CYS A 84 8.63 0.97 0.32
N GLN A 85 7.60 1.30 1.12
CA GLN A 85 6.21 1.01 0.81
C GLN A 85 5.77 1.65 -0.52
N ALA A 86 6.21 2.88 -0.80
CA ALA A 86 5.96 3.55 -2.08
C ALA A 86 6.51 2.78 -3.29
N VAL A 87 7.76 2.31 -3.22
CA VAL A 87 8.38 1.52 -4.29
C VAL A 87 7.62 0.20 -4.52
N LEU A 88 7.27 -0.51 -3.44
CA LEU A 88 6.49 -1.75 -3.54
C LEU A 88 5.11 -1.49 -4.17
N TYR A 89 4.42 -0.44 -3.72
CA TYR A 89 3.09 -0.06 -4.21
C TYR A 89 3.11 0.32 -5.69
N ILE A 90 4.08 1.13 -6.13
CA ILE A 90 4.22 1.49 -7.55
C ILE A 90 4.43 0.23 -8.41
N PHE A 91 5.31 -0.68 -7.97
CA PHE A 91 5.56 -1.92 -8.69
C PHE A 91 4.27 -2.76 -8.80
N ILE A 92 3.54 -2.97 -7.69
CA ILE A 92 2.26 -3.71 -7.70
C ILE A 92 1.28 -3.16 -8.72
N TYR A 93 1.12 -1.84 -8.82
CA TYR A 93 0.13 -1.24 -9.73
C TYR A 93 0.58 -1.12 -11.19
N ARG A 94 1.90 -1.11 -11.46
CA ARG A 94 2.45 -0.89 -12.80
C ARG A 94 3.16 -2.12 -13.37
N HIS A 95 3.18 -3.25 -12.66
CA HIS A 95 3.93 -4.45 -13.05
C HIS A 95 3.59 -4.96 -14.46
N HIS A 96 2.30 -5.02 -14.85
CA HIS A 96 1.93 -5.45 -16.20
C HIS A 96 2.52 -4.56 -17.30
N GLU A 97 2.50 -3.24 -17.10
CA GLU A 97 3.08 -2.30 -18.07
C GLU A 97 4.60 -2.43 -18.13
N ILE A 98 5.24 -2.60 -16.97
CA ILE A 98 6.67 -2.81 -16.87
C ILE A 98 7.07 -4.12 -17.56
N ALA A 99 6.32 -5.21 -17.34
CA ALA A 99 6.58 -6.51 -17.94
C ALA A 99 6.41 -6.53 -19.47
N ARG A 100 5.58 -5.64 -20.02
CA ARG A 100 5.44 -5.46 -21.48
C ARG A 100 6.62 -4.73 -22.12
N LEU A 101 7.43 -4.01 -21.34
CA LEU A 101 8.65 -3.41 -21.86
C LEU A 101 9.73 -4.49 -22.03
N PRO A 102 10.44 -4.55 -23.17
CA PRO A 102 11.48 -5.55 -23.42
C PRO A 102 12.58 -5.58 -22.34
N ASP A 103 12.91 -4.42 -21.79
CA ASP A 103 13.95 -4.21 -20.76
C ASP A 103 13.37 -3.96 -19.35
N GLY A 104 12.04 -4.00 -19.19
CA GLY A 104 11.38 -3.52 -17.97
C GLY A 104 11.74 -4.32 -16.72
N ILE A 105 11.60 -5.65 -16.77
CA ILE A 105 11.97 -6.53 -15.64
C ILE A 105 13.49 -6.50 -15.41
N GLU A 106 14.31 -6.39 -16.45
CA GLU A 106 15.77 -6.26 -16.32
C GLU A 106 16.14 -4.98 -15.55
N ILE A 107 15.47 -3.85 -15.83
CA ILE A 107 15.65 -2.60 -15.10
C ILE A 107 15.26 -2.77 -13.63
N VAL A 108 14.11 -3.39 -13.34
CA VAL A 108 13.67 -3.63 -11.96
C VAL A 108 14.64 -4.54 -11.21
N SER A 109 15.18 -5.58 -11.85
CA SER A 109 16.20 -6.44 -11.25
C SER A 109 17.49 -5.69 -10.90
N LYS A 110 17.86 -4.67 -11.68
CA LYS A 110 19.00 -3.79 -11.38
C LYS A 110 18.79 -2.89 -10.16
N TRP A 111 17.55 -2.75 -9.66
CA TRP A 111 17.27 -2.02 -8.41
C TRP A 111 17.87 -2.70 -7.17
N ARG A 112 18.30 -3.98 -7.26
CA ARG A 112 18.90 -4.73 -6.14
C ARG A 112 18.04 -4.68 -4.87
N LEU A 113 16.73 -4.84 -5.04
CA LEU A 113 15.76 -4.77 -3.93
C LEU A 113 16.07 -5.76 -2.80
N ASN A 114 16.68 -6.91 -3.11
CA ASN A 114 17.12 -7.90 -2.11
C ASN A 114 17.99 -7.27 -1.01
N HIS A 115 18.91 -6.37 -1.38
CA HIS A 115 19.79 -5.69 -0.43
C HIS A 115 19.01 -4.78 0.53
N ILE A 116 17.95 -4.12 0.04
CA ILE A 116 17.12 -3.22 0.83
C ILE A 116 16.23 -4.02 1.79
N ILE A 117 15.53 -5.04 1.29
CA ILE A 117 14.56 -5.81 2.09
C ILE A 117 15.21 -6.69 3.15
N ALA A 118 16.44 -7.17 2.90
CA ALA A 118 17.21 -8.02 3.81
C ALA A 118 18.12 -7.21 4.75
N SER A 119 18.12 -5.87 4.67
CA SER A 119 18.87 -5.01 5.58
C SER A 119 18.38 -5.16 7.02
N GLU A 120 19.21 -4.77 7.99
CA GLU A 120 18.85 -4.77 9.43
C GLU A 120 17.60 -3.94 9.74
N LEU A 121 17.28 -2.96 8.89
CA LEU A 121 16.08 -2.13 9.02
C LEU A 121 14.79 -2.91 8.76
N ASN A 122 14.86 -4.03 8.03
CA ASN A 122 13.77 -4.97 7.77
C ASN A 122 12.45 -4.29 7.39
N PRO A 123 12.39 -3.60 6.24
CA PRO A 123 11.22 -2.82 5.85
C PRO A 123 9.95 -3.67 5.69
N LEU A 124 10.08 -4.95 5.35
CA LEU A 124 8.92 -5.85 5.18
C LEU A 124 8.15 -6.10 6.49
N LYS A 125 8.77 -5.83 7.65
CA LYS A 125 8.10 -5.89 8.96
C LYS A 125 7.17 -4.70 9.22
N TYR A 126 7.49 -3.54 8.64
CA TYR A 126 6.82 -2.28 8.94
C TYR A 126 5.93 -1.75 7.79
N CYS A 127 6.14 -2.24 6.57
CA CYS A 127 5.23 -1.98 5.46
C CYS A 127 3.88 -2.70 5.70
N LEU A 128 2.81 -2.17 5.11
CA LEU A 128 1.49 -2.78 5.15
C LEU A 128 1.54 -4.26 4.73
N PRO A 129 0.98 -5.20 5.52
CA PRO A 129 1.01 -6.62 5.20
C PRO A 129 0.45 -6.95 3.81
N ALA A 130 -0.65 -6.30 3.41
CA ALA A 130 -1.27 -6.49 2.10
C ALA A 130 -0.32 -6.11 0.94
N ILE A 131 0.44 -5.02 1.10
CA ILE A 131 1.44 -4.59 0.11
C ILE A 131 2.62 -5.56 0.10
N THR A 132 3.12 -5.93 1.28
CA THR A 132 4.27 -6.85 1.40
C THR A 132 3.97 -8.23 0.81
N LEU A 133 2.79 -8.80 1.10
CA LEU A 133 2.39 -10.10 0.53
C LEU A 133 2.19 -10.01 -0.98
N ARG A 134 1.49 -8.99 -1.47
CA ARG A 134 1.23 -8.90 -2.92
C ARG A 134 2.50 -8.62 -3.70
N PHE A 135 3.39 -7.79 -3.16
CA PHE A 135 4.73 -7.63 -3.73
C PHE A 135 5.50 -8.96 -3.75
N ALA A 136 5.47 -9.75 -2.67
CA ALA A 136 6.18 -11.04 -2.60
C ALA A 136 5.71 -12.03 -3.68
N GLN A 137 4.41 -12.08 -3.96
CA GLN A 137 3.84 -12.89 -5.04
C GLN A 137 4.35 -12.42 -6.40
N LEU A 138 4.18 -11.13 -6.72
CA LEU A 138 4.60 -10.57 -8.01
C LEU A 138 6.12 -10.70 -8.21
N ALA A 139 6.91 -10.39 -7.18
CA ALA A 139 8.36 -10.47 -7.24
C ALA A 139 8.86 -11.91 -7.46
N ARG A 140 8.15 -12.91 -6.93
CA ARG A 140 8.39 -14.33 -7.23
C ARG A 140 8.02 -14.65 -8.68
N ASN A 141 6.85 -14.22 -9.15
CA ASN A 141 6.37 -14.47 -10.51
C ASN A 141 7.34 -13.92 -11.57
N TYR A 142 7.90 -12.74 -11.33
CA TYR A 142 8.91 -12.13 -12.20
C TYR A 142 10.36 -12.52 -11.89
N GLN A 143 10.59 -13.39 -10.89
CA GLN A 143 11.94 -13.79 -10.44
C GLN A 143 12.88 -12.63 -10.06
N ILE A 144 12.32 -11.56 -9.50
CA ILE A 144 13.08 -10.36 -9.08
C ILE A 144 13.73 -10.60 -7.71
N VAL A 145 12.94 -11.07 -6.73
CA VAL A 145 13.40 -11.30 -5.35
C VAL A 145 12.44 -12.25 -4.63
N PHE A 146 12.99 -13.06 -3.71
CA PHE A 146 12.22 -13.99 -2.88
C PHE A 146 12.02 -13.41 -1.47
N CYS A 147 10.81 -12.93 -1.16
CA CYS A 147 10.52 -12.26 0.12
C CYS A 147 9.95 -13.17 1.21
N TYR A 148 9.40 -14.33 0.84
CA TYR A 148 8.59 -15.16 1.76
C TYR A 148 9.33 -15.62 3.01
N SER A 149 10.60 -16.00 2.90
CA SER A 149 11.39 -16.41 4.06
C SER A 149 11.54 -15.29 5.10
N ILE A 150 11.73 -14.05 4.64
CA ILE A 150 11.81 -12.85 5.49
C ILE A 150 10.45 -12.57 6.13
N ILE A 151 9.37 -12.62 5.34
CA ILE A 151 8.00 -12.39 5.81
C ILE A 151 7.60 -13.42 6.87
N GLU A 152 7.86 -14.71 6.62
CA GLU A 152 7.57 -15.78 7.56
C GLU A 152 8.35 -15.60 8.88
N THR A 153 9.62 -15.23 8.78
CA THR A 153 10.46 -14.91 9.94
C THR A 153 9.86 -13.74 10.75
N ASN A 154 9.42 -12.67 10.07
CA ASN A 154 8.78 -11.52 10.71
C ASN A 154 7.48 -11.89 11.45
N ASN A 155 6.69 -12.78 10.86
CA ASN A 155 5.45 -13.26 11.46
C ASN A 155 5.70 -14.06 12.74
N ARG A 156 6.72 -14.93 12.75
CA ARG A 156 7.11 -15.70 13.95
C ARG A 156 7.51 -14.81 15.13
N TYR A 157 8.21 -13.70 14.86
CA TYR A 157 8.59 -12.72 15.90
C TYR A 157 7.45 -11.78 16.32
N SER A 158 6.33 -11.75 15.60
CA SER A 158 5.17 -10.89 15.90
C SER A 158 4.07 -11.61 16.69
N LEU A 159 4.17 -12.92 16.88
CA LEU A 159 3.27 -13.68 17.73
C LEU A 159 3.57 -13.38 19.21
N PRO A 160 2.57 -12.96 20.02
CA PRO A 160 2.75 -12.89 21.45
C PRO A 160 3.01 -14.30 21.98
N GLU A 161 4.14 -14.49 22.64
CA GLU A 161 4.45 -15.70 23.41
C GLU A 161 3.52 -15.75 24.63
N SER A 162 2.23 -16.04 24.40
CA SER A 162 1.33 -16.38 25.48
C SER A 162 1.57 -17.85 25.82
N PHE A 163 2.45 -18.11 26.80
CA PHE A 163 2.36 -19.14 27.86
C PHE A 163 3.68 -19.19 28.66
N ALA A 164 3.93 -18.20 29.51
CA ALA A 164 4.71 -18.41 30.72
C ALA A 164 4.10 -17.59 31.86
N THR A 165 3.48 -18.32 32.76
CA THR A 165 2.91 -17.89 34.04
C THR A 165 3.89 -17.05 34.85
N ASN A 166 3.47 -15.85 35.24
CA ASN A 166 3.54 -15.29 36.60
C ASN A 166 3.58 -13.76 36.54
N GLY A 167 2.73 -13.15 37.37
CA GLY A 167 2.43 -11.74 37.35
C GLY A 167 3.65 -10.83 37.40
N HIS A 168 3.66 -9.82 36.54
CA HIS A 168 3.88 -8.41 36.83
C HIS A 168 3.55 -7.67 35.54
N TYR A 169 2.42 -6.94 35.53
CA TYR A 169 2.03 -6.12 34.39
C TYR A 169 3.01 -4.93 34.33
N ASN A 170 4.10 -5.11 33.59
CA ASN A 170 4.97 -4.00 33.23
C ASN A 170 4.25 -3.20 32.15
N ASP A 171 3.64 -2.09 32.56
CA ASP A 171 2.97 -1.05 31.75
C ASP A 171 3.90 -0.37 30.71
N ASN A 172 5.10 -0.92 30.49
CA ASN A 172 6.11 -0.43 29.54
C ASN A 172 6.34 -1.37 28.35
N LEU A 173 5.69 -2.53 28.28
CA LEU A 173 5.64 -3.32 27.06
C LEU A 173 4.45 -2.85 26.23
N ALA A 174 4.47 -1.56 25.88
CA ALA A 174 3.54 -0.96 24.94
C ALA A 174 3.58 -1.80 23.66
N ILE A 175 2.52 -2.59 23.49
CA ILE A 175 1.81 -2.86 22.25
C ILE A 175 2.59 -2.25 21.08
N ILE A 176 3.31 -3.08 20.32
CA ILE A 176 3.96 -2.69 19.07
C ILE A 176 2.96 -1.77 18.35
N PRO A 177 3.28 -0.48 18.13
CA PRO A 177 2.33 0.42 17.51
C PRO A 177 1.92 -0.23 16.21
N SER A 178 0.64 -0.56 16.12
CA SER A 178 0.04 -1.28 15.01
C SER A 178 0.23 -0.38 13.80
N ASN A 179 1.28 -0.65 13.04
CA ASN A 179 1.70 0.09 11.86
C ASN A 179 2.17 1.54 12.12
N ILE A 180 3.49 1.75 12.13
CA ILE A 180 4.11 3.09 12.14
C ILE A 180 3.81 3.87 10.84
N LEU A 181 3.43 3.17 9.77
CA LEU A 181 3.01 3.79 8.52
C LEU A 181 1.50 3.99 8.50
N TYR A 182 1.07 5.17 8.01
CA TYR A 182 -0.33 5.39 7.67
C TYR A 182 -0.71 4.49 6.49
N SER A 183 -1.84 3.79 6.63
CA SER A 183 -2.49 3.08 5.53
C SER A 183 -3.24 4.06 4.64
N TYR A 184 -2.51 4.98 4.01
CA TYR A 184 -3.09 6.11 3.30
C TYR A 184 -2.40 6.36 1.96
N PHE A 185 -3.13 6.11 0.87
CA PHE A 185 -2.77 6.44 -0.51
C PHE A 185 -3.81 7.40 -1.08
N PRO A 186 -3.47 8.69 -1.25
CA PRO A 186 -4.44 9.75 -1.55
C PRO A 186 -5.26 9.57 -2.83
N PHE A 187 -4.72 8.85 -3.82
CA PHE A 187 -5.36 8.58 -5.10
C PHE A 187 -5.91 7.15 -5.20
N ASP A 188 -6.24 6.51 -4.06
CA ASP A 188 -7.04 5.28 -4.04
C ASP A 188 -8.42 5.48 -4.72
N PRO A 189 -9.15 4.37 -5.02
CA PRO A 189 -10.23 4.39 -6.01
C PRO A 189 -11.26 5.49 -5.80
N TYR A 190 -11.58 6.19 -6.89
CA TYR A 190 -12.48 7.33 -6.83
C TYR A 190 -13.95 6.88 -6.78
N VAL A 191 -14.53 6.88 -5.57
CA VAL A 191 -15.87 6.32 -5.30
C VAL A 191 -17.05 7.20 -5.74
N LEU A 192 -16.83 8.49 -6.01
CA LEU A 192 -17.93 9.43 -6.29
C LEU A 192 -18.51 9.26 -7.69
N LYS A 193 -19.62 8.53 -7.78
CA LYS A 193 -20.33 8.13 -9.02
C LYS A 193 -20.57 9.26 -10.03
N ARG A 194 -20.97 10.46 -9.59
CA ARG A 194 -21.31 11.58 -10.51
C ARG A 194 -20.09 12.18 -11.18
N SER A 195 -19.01 12.33 -10.43
CA SER A 195 -17.74 12.94 -10.87
C SER A 195 -16.73 11.93 -11.41
N SER A 196 -16.99 10.62 -11.24
CA SER A 196 -16.04 9.57 -11.66
C SER A 196 -15.79 9.58 -13.16
N ILE A 197 -16.74 10.11 -13.94
CA ILE A 197 -16.61 10.28 -15.40
C ILE A 197 -15.39 11.11 -15.80
N PHE A 198 -14.93 12.05 -14.96
CA PHE A 198 -13.78 12.89 -15.25
C PHE A 198 -12.44 12.22 -14.91
N ILE A 199 -12.45 11.25 -13.98
CA ILE A 199 -11.24 10.62 -13.45
C ILE A 199 -10.97 9.26 -14.10
N ARG A 200 -12.01 8.44 -14.31
CA ARG A 200 -11.91 7.08 -14.88
C ARG A 200 -11.04 6.98 -16.15
N PRO A 201 -11.12 7.90 -17.13
CA PRO A 201 -10.29 7.79 -18.35
C PRO A 201 -8.79 7.87 -18.08
N ILE A 202 -8.39 8.64 -17.07
CA ILE A 202 -6.99 8.89 -16.71
C ILE A 202 -6.51 8.04 -15.52
N TYR A 203 -7.40 7.23 -14.93
CA TYR A 203 -7.15 6.45 -13.72
C TYR A 203 -6.80 5.00 -14.02
N ASN A 204 -5.74 4.49 -13.40
CA ASN A 204 -5.29 3.11 -13.46
C ASN A 204 -5.89 2.34 -12.27
N ASP A 205 -6.93 1.56 -12.57
CA ASP A 205 -7.52 0.63 -11.63
C ASP A 205 -6.57 -0.55 -11.37
N TYR A 206 -6.63 -1.09 -10.15
CA TYR A 206 -5.95 -2.35 -9.84
C TYR A 206 -6.55 -3.46 -10.70
N ARG A 207 -5.71 -4.32 -11.28
CA ARG A 207 -6.11 -5.49 -12.06
C ARG A 207 -5.55 -6.71 -11.36
N ASP A 208 -6.37 -7.74 -11.22
CA ASP A 208 -5.92 -8.99 -10.64
C ASP A 208 -5.36 -9.93 -11.72
N GLU A 209 -4.49 -10.87 -11.35
CA GLU A 209 -3.93 -11.86 -12.29
C GLU A 209 -5.04 -12.73 -12.92
N ASN A 210 -6.17 -12.88 -12.23
CA ASN A 210 -7.35 -13.58 -12.72
C ASN A 210 -8.11 -12.83 -13.82
N ASP A 211 -7.98 -11.51 -13.91
CA ASP A 211 -8.72 -10.70 -14.91
C ASP A 211 -8.19 -10.94 -16.33
N ASP A 212 -6.89 -11.22 -16.50
CA ASP A 212 -6.27 -11.50 -17.80
C ASP A 212 -6.59 -12.92 -18.34
N ILE A 213 -7.03 -13.85 -17.48
CA ILE A 213 -7.40 -15.22 -17.87
C ILE A 213 -8.78 -15.26 -18.59
N THR A 214 -9.61 -14.23 -18.40
CA THR A 214 -10.97 -14.20 -18.94
C THR A 214 -11.04 -13.80 -20.44
N ILE A 215 -9.94 -13.29 -21.01
CA ILE A 215 -9.90 -12.86 -22.42
C ILE A 215 -9.43 -13.99 -23.36
N THR A 216 -8.88 -15.10 -22.83
CA THR A 216 -8.32 -16.19 -23.64
C THR A 216 -9.03 -17.55 -23.49
N LYS A 217 -10.13 -17.63 -22.74
CA LYS A 217 -10.89 -18.88 -22.50
C LYS A 217 -12.03 -19.15 -23.51
N ASP A 218 -11.75 -18.98 -24.80
CA ASP A 218 -12.57 -19.56 -25.90
C ASP A 218 -11.93 -20.85 -26.46
N SER A 219 -11.04 -21.50 -25.71
CA SER A 219 -10.53 -22.83 -26.03
C SER A 219 -10.62 -23.72 -24.80
N GLU A 220 -11.47 -24.72 -24.91
CA GLU A 220 -11.74 -25.78 -23.94
C GLU A 220 -10.43 -26.46 -23.48
N ASP A 221 -10.15 -26.43 -22.17
CA ASP A 221 -9.69 -27.63 -21.46
C ASP A 221 -9.77 -27.43 -19.93
N ASN A 222 -10.51 -28.34 -19.29
CA ASN A 222 -10.71 -28.40 -17.85
C ASN A 222 -9.45 -28.94 -17.16
N HIS A 223 -8.66 -28.04 -16.58
CA HIS A 223 -7.78 -28.39 -15.47
C HIS A 223 -8.03 -27.41 -14.31
N GLU A 224 -8.89 -27.83 -13.38
CA GLU A 224 -8.96 -27.27 -12.03
C GLU A 224 -7.61 -27.50 -11.35
N GLN A 225 -6.75 -26.47 -11.36
CA GLN A 225 -5.69 -26.36 -10.37
C GLN A 225 -6.28 -25.61 -9.18
N ASN A 226 -6.27 -26.26 -8.02
CA ASN A 226 -6.62 -25.65 -6.73
C ASN A 226 -5.74 -24.41 -6.51
N ILE A 227 -6.33 -23.22 -6.67
CA ILE A 227 -5.73 -21.94 -6.32
C ILE A 227 -5.85 -21.82 -4.79
N ASP A 228 -4.73 -21.54 -4.13
CA ASP A 228 -4.59 -21.43 -2.67
C ASP A 228 -5.66 -20.49 -2.07
N ASP A 229 -6.35 -20.91 -1.00
CA ASP A 229 -7.27 -20.09 -0.18
C ASP A 229 -6.65 -18.77 0.34
N CYS A 230 -5.33 -18.60 0.19
CA CYS A 230 -4.58 -17.41 0.59
C CYS A 230 -4.80 -16.22 -0.36
N ASP A 231 -5.14 -16.46 -1.63
CA ASP A 231 -5.31 -15.40 -2.63
C ASP A 231 -6.61 -14.61 -2.41
N ASP A 232 -7.71 -15.27 -2.06
CA ASP A 232 -8.98 -14.61 -1.73
C ASP A 232 -8.87 -13.70 -0.49
N VAL A 233 -8.14 -14.17 0.54
CA VAL A 233 -7.86 -13.39 1.74
C VAL A 233 -7.00 -12.19 1.41
N LEU A 234 -5.98 -12.34 0.58
CA LEU A 234 -5.12 -11.23 0.17
C LEU A 234 -5.86 -10.20 -0.68
N THR A 235 -6.70 -10.64 -1.61
CA THR A 235 -7.56 -9.77 -2.41
C THR A 235 -8.52 -8.98 -1.51
N SER A 236 -9.13 -9.64 -0.52
CA SER A 236 -9.95 -8.96 0.50
C SER A 236 -9.15 -7.95 1.32
N MET A 237 -7.87 -8.23 1.63
CA MET A 237 -6.99 -7.30 2.35
C MET A 237 -6.61 -6.10 1.49
N MET A 238 -6.29 -6.30 0.21
CA MET A 238 -6.01 -5.18 -0.70
C MET A 238 -7.27 -4.33 -0.89
N MET A 239 -8.43 -4.96 -1.07
CA MET A 239 -9.71 -4.29 -1.20
C MET A 239 -10.20 -3.63 0.08
N SER A 240 -9.82 -4.10 1.27
CA SER A 240 -10.17 -3.48 2.57
C SER A 240 -9.20 -2.39 2.98
N THR A 241 -7.93 -2.45 2.54
CA THR A 241 -6.99 -1.31 2.66
C THR A 241 -7.35 -0.16 1.72
N THR A 242 -8.09 -0.43 0.64
CA THR A 242 -8.77 0.60 -0.15
C THR A 242 -10.16 0.86 0.41
N PRO A 243 -10.54 2.07 0.83
CA PRO A 243 -11.90 2.35 1.25
C PRO A 243 -12.83 2.35 0.03
N GLY A 244 -13.32 1.18 -0.40
CA GLY A 244 -14.00 1.00 -1.70
C GLY A 244 -15.23 0.10 -1.72
N SER A 245 -15.35 -0.91 -0.86
CA SER A 245 -16.51 -1.82 -0.82
C SER A 245 -17.53 -1.38 0.23
N PHE A 246 -18.20 -0.26 -0.03
CA PHE A 246 -19.41 0.14 0.69
C PHE A 246 -20.60 -0.01 -0.26
N ASP A 247 -21.14 -1.23 -0.38
CA ASP A 247 -22.46 -1.47 -0.96
C ASP A 247 -23.51 -1.24 0.14
N PRO A 248 -24.30 -0.14 0.10
CA PRO A 248 -25.19 0.21 1.21
C PRO A 248 -26.44 -0.68 1.32
N ILE A 249 -26.61 -1.64 0.39
CA ILE A 249 -27.84 -2.42 0.25
C ILE A 249 -27.77 -3.73 1.05
N ASP A 250 -26.60 -4.35 1.20
CA ASP A 250 -26.49 -5.66 1.84
C ASP A 250 -26.44 -5.62 3.37
N GLN A 251 -26.14 -4.48 3.99
CA GLN A 251 -26.20 -4.33 5.46
C GLN A 251 -27.60 -4.01 6.00
N MET A 252 -28.55 -3.60 5.15
CA MET A 252 -29.91 -3.27 5.61
C MET A 252 -30.68 -4.54 6.05
N SER A 253 -30.37 -5.70 5.45
CA SER A 253 -31.03 -6.97 5.78
C SER A 253 -30.57 -7.52 7.14
N SER A 254 -29.29 -7.37 7.49
CA SER A 254 -28.70 -7.89 8.73
C SER A 254 -28.93 -6.99 9.95
N LEU A 255 -29.17 -5.69 9.76
CA LEU A 255 -29.52 -4.74 10.83
C LEU A 255 -30.99 -4.85 11.29
N SER A 256 -31.87 -5.41 10.47
CA SER A 256 -33.31 -5.51 10.77
C SER A 256 -33.66 -6.52 11.87
N THR A 257 -32.76 -7.46 12.18
CA THR A 257 -32.99 -8.54 13.16
C THR A 257 -32.55 -8.16 14.59
N SER A 258 -31.66 -7.17 14.76
CA SER A 258 -31.06 -6.82 16.06
C SER A 258 -31.70 -5.64 16.81
N PHE A 259 -32.69 -4.94 16.25
CA PHE A 259 -33.28 -3.74 16.88
C PHE A 259 -34.69 -3.90 17.45
N LYS A 260 -35.20 -5.13 17.64
CA LYS A 260 -36.51 -5.33 18.30
C LYS A 260 -36.50 -5.26 19.83
N ASN A 261 -35.35 -5.13 20.48
CA ASN A 261 -35.26 -5.04 21.94
C ASN A 261 -34.51 -3.78 22.41
N SER A 262 -35.15 -2.61 22.33
CA SER A 262 -34.99 -1.57 23.35
C SER A 262 -36.05 -0.49 23.16
N ARG A 263 -36.75 -0.14 24.25
CA ARG A 263 -37.83 0.85 24.29
C ARG A 263 -37.25 2.27 24.40
N ASN A 264 -37.83 3.16 23.58
CA ASN A 264 -37.83 4.64 23.64
C ASN A 264 -36.58 5.41 23.16
N PRO A 265 -36.75 6.46 22.31
CA PRO A 265 -35.64 7.19 21.68
C PRO A 265 -35.25 8.45 22.46
N PRO A 266 -33.95 8.83 22.50
CA PRO A 266 -33.56 10.22 22.62
C PRO A 266 -33.31 10.83 21.23
N SER A 267 -33.75 12.07 21.09
CA SER A 267 -33.70 12.93 19.90
C SER A 267 -32.30 13.04 19.28
N ILE A 268 -32.17 12.59 18.02
CA ILE A 268 -31.00 12.76 17.18
C ILE A 268 -30.97 14.19 16.64
N LEU A 269 -29.90 14.93 16.96
CA LEU A 269 -29.52 16.15 16.23
C LEU A 269 -28.84 15.75 14.91
N PRO A 270 -29.31 16.20 13.73
CA PRO A 270 -28.67 15.88 12.47
C PRO A 270 -27.47 16.82 12.23
N PHE A 271 -26.27 16.23 12.19
CA PHE A 271 -25.09 16.86 11.59
C PHE A 271 -25.29 16.98 10.07
N GLY A 272 -24.91 18.12 9.48
CA GLY A 272 -24.76 18.24 8.02
C GLY A 272 -25.34 19.46 7.30
N ARG A 273 -25.55 20.61 7.96
CA ARG A 273 -25.80 21.88 7.24
C ARG A 273 -24.54 22.75 7.22
N SER A 274 -23.85 22.79 6.09
CA SER A 274 -22.97 23.92 5.76
C SER A 274 -23.82 25.19 5.59
N PRO A 275 -23.54 26.28 6.33
CA PRO A 275 -24.22 27.55 6.15
C PRO A 275 -23.63 28.24 4.92
N GLY A 276 -24.36 28.30 3.81
CA GLY A 276 -23.82 28.99 2.65
C GLY A 276 -24.56 28.93 1.33
N PHE A 277 -25.88 28.74 1.31
CA PHE A 277 -26.71 29.10 0.15
C PHE A 277 -28.07 29.58 0.65
N ARG A 278 -28.25 30.91 0.71
CA ARG A 278 -29.57 31.55 0.83
C ARG A 278 -29.94 32.08 -0.55
N ASN A 279 -31.14 31.71 -0.97
CA ASN A 279 -31.97 32.22 -2.08
C ASN A 279 -31.56 33.57 -2.68
N ILE A 280 -31.34 33.59 -3.99
CA ILE A 280 -32.06 34.46 -4.96
C ILE A 280 -32.35 33.60 -6.19
#